data_AF-A9NEW5-F1
#
_entry.id   AF-A9NEW5-F1
#
_cell.length_a   1.000
_cell.length_b   1.000
_cell.length_c   1.000
_cell.angle_alpha   90.00
_cell.angle_beta   90.00
_cell.angle_gamma   90.00
#
_symmetry.space_group_name_H-M   'P 1'
#
loop_
_entity.id
_entity.type
_entity.pdbx_description
1 polymer ?
#
loop_
_entity_poly.entity_id
_entity_poly.type
_entity_poly.pdbx_seq_one_letter_code
_entity_poly.pdbx_strand_id
1 'polypeptide(L)'
;MKKIFSVLLLLVAMFALVACDNTEGNGNDKNSATITGAADVTINVGDEFDPMNNVKAEDTVDGNITTRIQVSGTVLTNTAGTYTLTYTVEGSDGKVTTVKRVVTVVQNHTTPPTEIVIMHGAPYEVDPFDAAYSGREQQARQNKQREVESRLNVKVVYKAYPAAAAWGPDRINEIIKASVAGAPLADILWTTSDWTAQLANANAIVPVDKYLESTGANITEEAQQLGRFKSQFYAFSVNKPTVDVGLYFNIELVNDLGIENPAELYNNGEWTWSKFEAWSDAAKAALTSIGPDYKVLGGVRAVYAENMIPLNGGSLINALSGRVAFHQTAALETYSFLHGLYNKGLFEGSGTYDSGSPLWQSGKVVMHPGSFWFLNAENRWKNLAFDLGFVPYPSSDTYTGNYVSPIGGVAVYTLSSGLTPAKEALAFQVWNEIQMWKTDTEFSDEFYATLVQRFNDEASIDAYLSIFDKTTLDLTGALGISRFAANGWYGAANLAIANGDARGEMDKIRPAYEDALASYLGQ
;
A
#
# COMPACT_ATOMS: atom_id res chain seq x y z
N MET A 1 -6.32 -1.58 -31.01
CA MET A 1 -5.61 -2.50 -31.94
C MET A 1 -5.94 -3.93 -31.53
N LYS A 2 -6.72 -4.65 -32.33
CA LYS A 2 -7.06 -6.07 -32.10
C LYS A 2 -5.89 -6.97 -32.55
N LYS A 3 -5.46 -7.91 -31.71
CA LYS A 3 -4.96 -9.28 -32.07
C LYS A 3 -4.54 -10.03 -30.80
N ILE A 4 -5.41 -10.90 -30.27
CA ILE A 4 -5.49 -12.37 -30.52
C ILE A 4 -4.56 -13.16 -29.57
N PHE A 5 -5.19 -13.71 -28.52
CA PHE A 5 -4.83 -14.95 -27.85
C PHE A 5 -4.96 -16.11 -28.84
N SER A 6 -3.98 -17.02 -28.91
CA SER A 6 -4.20 -18.39 -29.35
C SER A 6 -3.11 -19.32 -28.81
N VAL A 7 -3.55 -20.16 -27.88
CA VAL A 7 -3.01 -21.48 -27.57
C VAL A 7 -3.04 -22.35 -28.83
N LEU A 8 -2.07 -23.27 -29.00
CA LEU A 8 -2.25 -24.73 -29.27
C LEU A 8 -1.16 -25.35 -30.18
N LEU A 9 -0.67 -26.52 -29.72
CA LEU A 9 -0.22 -27.74 -30.43
C LEU A 9 0.76 -27.72 -31.62
N LEU A 10 1.87 -28.45 -31.38
CA LEU A 10 2.45 -29.58 -32.14
C LEU A 10 2.38 -29.66 -33.69
N LEU A 11 3.55 -29.89 -34.30
CA LEU A 11 3.84 -30.88 -35.37
C LEU A 11 5.37 -31.02 -35.51
N VAL A 12 6.05 -32.10 -35.09
CA VAL A 12 6.28 -33.44 -35.72
C VAL A 12 6.90 -33.42 -37.12
N ALA A 13 8.16 -33.88 -37.23
CA ALA A 13 8.74 -34.82 -38.22
C ALA A 13 10.29 -34.78 -38.08
N MET A 14 11.03 -35.88 -37.89
CA MET A 14 11.21 -36.96 -38.87
C MET A 14 11.68 -38.28 -38.22
N PHE A 15 11.24 -39.36 -38.87
CA PHE A 15 11.33 -40.79 -38.55
C PHE A 15 12.72 -41.44 -38.72
N ALA A 16 12.99 -42.48 -37.93
CA ALA A 16 13.26 -43.85 -38.43
C ALA A 16 13.19 -44.93 -37.30
N LEU A 17 12.11 -45.72 -37.32
CA LEU A 17 11.94 -47.19 -37.16
C LEU A 17 13.25 -48.03 -37.05
N VAL A 18 13.43 -49.14 -36.30
CA VAL A 18 12.64 -50.35 -35.87
C VAL A 18 13.44 -50.95 -34.67
N ALA A 19 12.89 -51.53 -33.59
CA ALA A 19 12.31 -52.88 -33.50
C ALA A 19 11.73 -53.13 -32.11
N CYS A 20 10.61 -53.85 -32.05
CA CYS A 20 10.02 -54.38 -30.84
C CYS A 20 10.94 -55.41 -30.18
N ASP A 21 11.02 -55.39 -28.85
CA ASP A 21 10.86 -56.63 -28.10
C ASP A 21 10.00 -56.37 -26.86
N ASN A 22 9.07 -57.29 -26.63
CA ASN A 22 8.13 -57.27 -25.51
C ASN A 22 8.82 -57.92 -24.30
N THR A 23 8.96 -57.17 -23.21
CA THR A 23 9.00 -57.78 -21.88
C THR A 23 8.12 -56.99 -20.93
N GLU A 24 7.00 -57.60 -20.55
CA GLU A 24 6.28 -57.26 -19.34
C GLU A 24 7.25 -57.34 -18.15
N GLY A 25 7.36 -56.24 -17.41
CA GLY A 25 8.18 -56.12 -16.22
C GLY A 25 7.49 -55.22 -15.20
N ASN A 26 6.64 -55.83 -14.38
CA ASN A 26 6.21 -55.28 -13.10
C ASN A 26 7.44 -55.15 -12.17
N GLY A 27 7.84 -53.92 -11.84
CA GLY A 27 8.95 -53.66 -10.92
C GLY A 27 9.01 -52.20 -10.50
N ASN A 28 8.89 -51.95 -9.20
CA ASN A 28 9.00 -50.66 -8.51
C ASN A 28 10.01 -49.68 -9.13
N ASP A 29 9.55 -48.52 -9.59
CA ASP A 29 10.40 -47.41 -10.02
C ASP A 29 10.96 -46.59 -8.84
N LYS A 30 11.32 -47.30 -7.75
CA LYS A 30 11.89 -46.70 -6.54
C LYS A 30 13.41 -46.84 -6.61
N ASN A 31 14.14 -45.72 -6.50
CA ASN A 31 15.61 -45.75 -6.42
C ASN A 31 16.07 -46.78 -5.39
N SER A 32 17.06 -47.59 -5.74
CA SER A 32 17.65 -48.58 -4.84
C SER A 32 18.34 -47.93 -3.63
N ALA A 33 18.86 -46.71 -3.79
CA ALA A 33 19.56 -45.93 -2.76
C ALA A 33 18.66 -44.93 -2.01
N THR A 34 18.80 -44.85 -0.68
CA THR A 34 18.13 -43.88 0.19
C THR A 34 19.14 -43.14 1.07
N ILE A 35 19.03 -41.82 1.18
CA ILE A 35 19.81 -40.98 2.11
C ILE A 35 18.95 -40.65 3.34
N THR A 36 19.53 -40.77 4.54
CA THR A 36 18.89 -40.42 5.82
C THR A 36 19.83 -39.58 6.69
N GLY A 37 19.28 -38.87 7.68
CA GLY A 37 20.07 -38.08 8.65
C GLY A 37 20.48 -36.68 8.19
N ALA A 38 20.09 -36.26 6.98
CA ALA A 38 20.34 -34.92 6.44
C ALA A 38 19.25 -33.90 6.81
N ALA A 39 18.79 -33.90 8.06
CA ALA A 39 17.80 -32.93 8.54
C ALA A 39 18.43 -31.53 8.74
N ASP A 40 17.61 -30.50 8.60
CA ASP A 40 18.01 -29.11 8.84
C ASP A 40 18.53 -28.92 10.28
N VAL A 41 19.49 -28.02 10.43
CA VAL A 41 20.19 -27.81 11.70
C VAL A 41 20.47 -26.33 11.93
N THR A 42 20.47 -25.93 13.20
CA THR A 42 20.92 -24.61 13.65
C THR A 42 22.17 -24.77 14.51
N ILE A 43 23.22 -24.00 14.20
CA ILE A 43 24.48 -23.94 14.96
C ILE A 43 24.82 -22.47 15.27
N ASN A 44 25.66 -22.22 16.25
CA ASN A 44 26.14 -20.88 16.56
C ASN A 44 27.36 -20.51 15.72
N VAL A 45 27.59 -19.21 15.55
CA VAL A 45 28.83 -18.68 14.96
C VAL A 45 30.03 -19.23 15.74
N GLY A 46 30.95 -19.86 15.01
CA GLY A 46 32.16 -20.48 15.57
C GLY A 46 32.00 -21.93 16.00
N ASP A 47 30.79 -22.51 15.97
CA ASP A 47 30.61 -23.93 16.23
C ASP A 47 31.31 -24.76 15.14
N GLU A 48 31.86 -25.91 15.53
CA GLU A 48 32.36 -26.90 14.57
C GLU A 48 31.18 -27.57 13.87
N PHE A 49 31.27 -27.70 12.54
CA PHE A 49 30.24 -28.33 11.73
C PHE A 49 30.84 -29.34 10.75
N ASP A 50 30.48 -30.62 10.94
CA ASP A 50 30.79 -31.69 10.00
C ASP A 50 29.55 -31.99 9.12
N PRO A 51 29.63 -31.73 7.79
CA PRO A 51 28.55 -32.04 6.85
C PRO A 51 28.08 -33.50 6.87
N MET A 52 28.96 -34.45 7.16
CA MET A 52 28.64 -35.89 7.14
C MET A 52 28.11 -36.42 8.47
N ASN A 53 28.08 -35.59 9.51
CA ASN A 53 27.62 -36.02 10.83
C ASN A 53 26.16 -36.50 10.78
N ASN A 54 25.95 -37.76 11.19
CA ASN A 54 24.68 -38.50 11.17
C ASN A 54 24.08 -38.80 9.79
N VAL A 55 24.72 -38.42 8.68
CA VAL A 55 24.24 -38.71 7.33
C VAL A 55 24.62 -40.13 6.93
N LYS A 56 23.65 -40.89 6.42
CA LYS A 56 23.84 -42.28 5.96
C LYS A 56 23.17 -42.51 4.62
N ALA A 57 23.74 -43.41 3.82
CA ALA A 57 23.09 -43.94 2.63
C ALA A 57 23.07 -45.47 2.65
N GLU A 58 21.91 -46.03 2.33
CA GLU A 58 21.67 -47.48 2.22
C GLU A 58 21.10 -47.78 0.83
N ASP A 59 21.62 -48.83 0.20
CA ASP A 59 21.16 -49.38 -1.06
C ASP A 59 20.55 -50.77 -0.85
N THR A 60 19.50 -51.09 -1.58
CA THR A 60 18.80 -52.37 -1.43
C THR A 60 19.62 -53.58 -1.90
N VAL A 61 20.66 -53.38 -2.72
CA VAL A 61 21.54 -54.44 -3.25
C VAL A 61 22.93 -54.37 -2.62
N ASP A 62 23.53 -53.17 -2.61
CA ASP A 62 24.91 -52.96 -2.15
C ASP A 62 25.02 -52.77 -0.63
N GLY A 63 23.90 -52.63 0.08
CA GLY A 63 23.87 -52.35 1.52
C GLY A 63 24.35 -50.94 1.83
N ASN A 64 25.19 -50.78 2.86
CA ASN A 64 25.64 -49.46 3.30
C ASN A 64 26.61 -48.85 2.26
N ILE A 65 26.15 -47.79 1.60
CA ILE A 65 26.89 -47.03 0.59
C ILE A 65 27.20 -45.60 1.07
N THR A 66 27.19 -45.34 2.38
CA THR A 66 27.42 -44.00 2.97
C THR A 66 28.72 -43.35 2.48
N THR A 67 29.77 -44.12 2.23
CA THR A 67 31.06 -43.62 1.72
C THR A 67 31.01 -43.14 0.27
N ARG A 68 29.92 -43.44 -0.47
CA ARG A 68 29.70 -42.99 -1.85
C ARG A 68 28.95 -41.67 -1.94
N ILE A 69 28.49 -41.12 -0.82
CA ILE A 69 27.80 -39.82 -0.79
C ILE A 69 28.76 -38.72 -1.26
N GLN A 70 28.30 -37.91 -2.20
CA GLN A 70 28.95 -36.68 -2.61
C GLN A 70 28.19 -35.50 -1.98
N VAL A 71 28.92 -34.58 -1.35
CA VAL A 71 28.35 -33.37 -0.74
C VAL A 71 28.83 -32.16 -1.54
N SER A 72 27.88 -31.34 -1.98
CA SER A 72 28.16 -30.04 -2.59
C SER A 72 27.55 -28.90 -1.79
N GLY A 73 28.16 -27.71 -1.88
CA GLY A 73 27.86 -26.55 -1.05
C GLY A 73 28.93 -26.29 0.01
N THR A 74 28.83 -25.17 0.71
CA THR A 74 29.79 -24.78 1.76
C THR A 74 29.04 -24.07 2.88
N VAL A 75 29.39 -24.40 4.12
CA VAL A 75 28.88 -23.73 5.33
C VAL A 75 30.01 -22.89 5.91
N LEU A 76 29.81 -21.58 6.02
CA LEU A 76 30.75 -20.69 6.69
C LEU A 76 30.34 -20.54 8.14
N THR A 77 30.87 -21.39 9.03
CA THR A 77 30.48 -21.41 10.46
C THR A 77 30.86 -20.12 11.20
N ASN A 78 31.82 -19.35 10.68
CA ASN A 78 32.22 -18.06 11.24
C ASN A 78 31.35 -16.88 10.76
N THR A 79 30.32 -17.14 9.96
CA THR A 79 29.47 -16.10 9.39
C THR A 79 28.01 -16.52 9.56
N ALA A 80 27.26 -15.74 10.33
CA ALA A 80 25.83 -15.97 10.48
C ALA A 80 25.15 -15.93 9.10
N GLY A 81 24.22 -16.86 8.87
CA GLY A 81 23.61 -17.04 7.56
C GLY A 81 23.00 -18.41 7.38
N THR A 82 22.32 -18.60 6.26
CA THR A 82 21.72 -19.88 5.87
C THR A 82 22.52 -20.48 4.72
N TYR A 83 22.97 -21.71 4.88
CA TYR A 83 23.80 -22.42 3.91
C TYR A 83 23.10 -23.70 3.47
N THR A 84 23.03 -23.96 2.17
CA THR A 84 22.43 -25.18 1.62
C THR A 84 23.51 -26.17 1.22
N LEU A 85 23.40 -27.40 1.71
CA LEU A 85 24.19 -28.54 1.28
C LEU A 85 23.32 -29.49 0.47
N THR A 86 23.89 -30.06 -0.60
CA THR A 86 23.24 -31.06 -1.44
C THR A 86 24.04 -32.37 -1.35
N TYR A 87 23.35 -33.44 -0.95
CA TYR A 87 23.89 -34.79 -0.83
C TYR A 87 23.38 -35.60 -2.01
N THR A 88 24.29 -36.21 -2.77
CA THR A 88 23.95 -37.11 -3.88
C THR A 88 24.62 -38.46 -3.69
N VAL A 89 23.94 -39.53 -4.09
CA VAL A 89 24.51 -40.88 -4.11
C VAL A 89 23.89 -41.67 -5.26
N GLU A 90 24.71 -42.41 -6.00
CA GLU A 90 24.26 -43.30 -7.08
C GLU A 90 24.03 -44.71 -6.52
N GLY A 91 22.83 -45.25 -6.76
CA GLY A 91 22.44 -46.60 -6.38
C GLY A 91 22.94 -47.67 -7.35
N SER A 92 22.81 -48.93 -6.94
CA SER A 92 23.15 -50.09 -7.78
C SER A 92 22.29 -50.18 -9.06
N ASP A 93 21.16 -49.49 -9.10
CA ASP A 93 20.29 -49.33 -10.27
C ASP A 93 20.76 -48.24 -11.26
N GLY A 94 21.89 -47.58 -10.98
CA GLY A 94 22.45 -46.48 -11.78
C GLY A 94 21.70 -45.15 -11.64
N LYS A 95 20.75 -45.04 -10.70
CA LYS A 95 20.00 -43.81 -10.44
C LYS A 95 20.60 -43.03 -9.29
N VAL A 96 20.51 -41.69 -9.37
CA VAL A 96 21.02 -40.78 -8.33
C VAL A 96 19.90 -40.37 -7.38
N THR A 97 20.12 -40.54 -6.09
CA THR A 97 19.27 -40.00 -5.01
C THR A 97 19.86 -38.69 -4.49
N THR A 98 19.03 -37.66 -4.40
CA THR A 98 19.44 -36.30 -3.98
C THR A 98 18.64 -35.84 -2.75
N VAL A 99 19.32 -35.35 -1.71
CA VAL A 99 18.70 -34.72 -0.53
C VAL A 99 19.38 -33.38 -0.25
N LYS A 100 18.59 -32.37 0.15
CA LYS A 100 19.11 -31.06 0.57
C LYS A 100 19.03 -30.91 2.09
N ARG A 101 20.01 -30.23 2.68
CA ARG A 101 20.05 -29.83 4.09
C ARG A 101 20.27 -28.33 4.18
N VAL A 102 19.47 -27.65 4.99
CA VAL A 102 19.65 -26.26 5.35
C VAL A 102 20.38 -26.17 6.70
N VAL A 103 21.50 -25.46 6.72
CA VAL A 103 22.30 -25.18 7.92
C VAL A 103 22.18 -23.70 8.24
N THR A 104 21.61 -23.38 9.40
CA THR A 104 21.43 -22.00 9.88
C THR A 104 22.49 -21.69 10.92
N VAL A 105 23.39 -20.77 10.62
CA VAL A 105 24.41 -20.26 11.56
C VAL A 105 23.85 -19.00 12.23
N VAL A 106 23.67 -19.02 13.55
CA VAL A 106 23.14 -17.90 14.34
C VAL A 106 24.23 -17.23 15.18
N GLN A 107 24.14 -15.92 15.40
CA GLN A 107 25.04 -15.23 16.32
C GLN A 107 24.81 -15.71 17.75
N ASN A 108 25.89 -15.95 18.50
CA ASN A 108 25.81 -16.24 19.92
C ASN A 108 25.89 -14.95 20.73
N HIS A 109 24.80 -14.60 21.40
CA HIS A 109 24.71 -13.38 22.19
C HIS A 109 24.86 -13.66 23.68
N THR A 110 25.80 -12.96 24.33
CA THR A 110 26.03 -13.09 25.78
C THR A 110 25.19 -12.13 26.61
N THR A 111 24.39 -11.28 25.97
CA THR A 111 23.47 -10.32 26.61
C THR A 111 22.04 -10.62 26.20
N PRO A 112 21.03 -10.35 27.05
CA PRO A 112 19.63 -10.46 26.65
C PRO A 112 19.31 -9.59 25.43
N PRO A 113 18.37 -10.02 24.56
CA PRO A 113 17.95 -9.23 23.42
C PRO A 113 17.38 -7.87 23.84
N THR A 114 17.70 -6.83 23.08
CA THR A 114 17.09 -5.51 23.26
C THR A 114 15.69 -5.51 22.63
N GLU A 115 14.63 -5.22 23.40
CA GLU A 115 13.27 -5.14 22.86
C GLU A 115 13.10 -3.90 21.98
N ILE A 116 12.67 -4.05 20.72
CA ILE A 116 12.29 -2.96 19.83
C ILE A 116 10.76 -2.93 19.75
N VAL A 117 10.16 -1.88 20.32
CA VAL A 117 8.70 -1.77 20.42
C VAL A 117 8.17 -0.96 19.24
N ILE A 118 7.26 -1.55 18.48
CA ILE A 118 6.54 -0.91 17.36
C ILE A 118 5.07 -0.80 17.74
N MET A 119 4.55 0.42 17.83
CA MET A 119 3.13 0.65 18.09
C MET A 119 2.36 0.82 16.78
N HIS A 120 1.26 0.07 16.62
CA HIS A 120 0.43 0.07 15.42
C HIS A 120 -1.07 0.22 15.75
N GLY A 121 -1.85 0.76 14.81
CA GLY A 121 -3.32 0.84 14.97
C GLY A 121 -3.99 -0.53 14.97
N ALA A 122 -3.43 -1.46 14.21
CA ALA A 122 -3.87 -2.84 14.12
C ALA A 122 -2.63 -3.76 14.04
N PRO A 123 -2.08 -4.22 15.17
CA PRO A 123 -0.85 -5.03 15.18
C PRO A 123 -0.93 -6.30 14.32
N TYR A 124 -2.10 -6.92 14.23
CA TYR A 124 -2.33 -8.12 13.40
C TYR A 124 -2.13 -7.88 11.89
N GLU A 125 -2.05 -6.64 11.42
CA GLU A 125 -1.70 -6.35 10.01
C GLU A 125 -0.19 -6.41 9.76
N VAL A 126 0.62 -6.25 10.80
CA VAL A 126 2.08 -6.04 10.69
C VAL A 126 2.92 -7.02 11.49
N ASP A 127 2.35 -7.71 12.48
CA ASP A 127 3.00 -8.77 13.25
C ASP A 127 2.78 -10.14 12.56
N PRO A 128 3.79 -10.67 11.86
CA PRO A 128 3.62 -11.92 11.12
C PRO A 128 3.49 -13.16 12.04
N PHE A 129 3.67 -13.00 13.36
CA PHE A 129 3.50 -14.06 14.35
C PHE A 129 2.13 -14.03 15.05
N ASP A 130 1.33 -12.99 14.82
CA ASP A 130 -0.05 -12.92 15.31
C ASP A 130 -0.88 -14.04 14.67
N ALA A 131 -1.70 -14.72 15.48
CA ALA A 131 -2.57 -15.79 15.00
C ALA A 131 -3.66 -15.28 14.03
N ALA A 132 -4.02 -14.00 14.13
CA ALA A 132 -4.97 -13.31 13.26
C ALA A 132 -4.26 -12.49 12.15
N TYR A 133 -3.00 -12.81 11.83
CA TYR A 133 -2.25 -12.06 10.82
C TYR A 133 -3.00 -11.95 9.49
N SER A 134 -3.23 -10.72 9.04
CA SER A 134 -3.99 -10.42 7.82
C SER A 134 -3.13 -9.93 6.64
N GLY A 135 -1.83 -9.72 6.88
CA GLY A 135 -0.92 -9.24 5.84
C GLY A 135 -0.47 -10.33 4.86
N ARG A 136 0.27 -9.92 3.82
CA ARG A 136 0.81 -10.83 2.80
C ARG A 136 2.15 -11.42 3.22
N GLU A 137 2.51 -12.56 2.62
CA GLU A 137 3.86 -13.16 2.73
C GLU A 137 4.26 -13.55 4.17
N GLN A 138 3.31 -14.03 4.98
CA GLN A 138 3.50 -14.29 6.42
C GLN A 138 4.79 -15.07 6.71
N GLN A 139 5.01 -16.21 6.05
CA GLN A 139 6.19 -17.05 6.29
C GLN A 139 7.50 -16.32 5.95
N ALA A 140 7.55 -15.58 4.84
CA ALA A 140 8.74 -14.83 4.44
C ALA A 140 9.06 -13.73 5.46
N ARG A 141 8.04 -13.02 5.95
CA ARG A 141 8.18 -11.99 7.00
C ARG A 141 8.63 -12.56 8.32
N GLN A 142 8.08 -13.70 8.75
CA GLN A 142 8.56 -14.38 9.95
C GLN A 142 10.03 -14.78 9.82
N ASN A 143 10.43 -15.34 8.67
CA ASN A 143 11.82 -15.73 8.44
C ASN A 143 12.75 -14.53 8.48
N LYS A 144 12.37 -13.42 7.82
CA LYS A 144 13.12 -12.17 7.81
C LYS A 144 13.25 -11.55 9.21
N GLN A 145 12.15 -11.48 9.96
CA GLN A 145 12.18 -10.97 11.33
C GLN A 145 13.05 -11.85 12.24
N ARG A 146 12.98 -13.19 12.16
CA ARG A 146 13.85 -14.09 12.94
C ARG A 146 15.32 -13.89 12.61
N GLU A 147 15.65 -13.71 11.33
CA GLU A 147 17.02 -13.44 10.89
C GLU A 147 17.54 -12.11 11.47
N VAL A 148 16.76 -11.03 11.38
CA VAL A 148 17.11 -9.72 11.94
C VAL A 148 17.22 -9.76 13.47
N GLU A 149 16.25 -10.38 14.16
CA GLU A 149 16.25 -10.56 15.63
C GLU A 149 17.50 -11.30 16.09
N SER A 150 17.85 -12.39 15.41
CA SER A 150 19.05 -13.17 15.69
C SER A 150 20.33 -12.40 15.38
N ARG A 151 20.42 -11.69 14.25
CA ARG A 151 21.66 -10.99 13.88
C ARG A 151 21.95 -9.78 14.76
N LEU A 152 20.92 -9.02 15.14
CA LEU A 152 21.06 -7.76 15.89
C LEU A 152 20.89 -7.91 17.40
N ASN A 153 20.64 -9.14 17.90
CA ASN A 153 20.29 -9.40 19.30
C ASN A 153 19.11 -8.55 19.78
N VAL A 154 18.01 -8.59 19.04
CA VAL A 154 16.80 -7.83 19.37
C VAL A 154 15.58 -8.72 19.47
N LYS A 155 14.54 -8.21 20.12
CA LYS A 155 13.20 -8.78 20.06
C LYS A 155 12.22 -7.71 19.59
N VAL A 156 11.58 -7.91 18.44
CA VAL A 156 10.55 -6.99 17.97
C VAL A 156 9.25 -7.30 18.72
N VAL A 157 8.63 -6.25 19.25
CA VAL A 157 7.37 -6.34 20.01
C VAL A 157 6.37 -5.38 19.40
N TYR A 158 5.28 -5.92 18.85
CA TYR A 158 4.19 -5.12 18.32
C TYR A 158 3.16 -4.82 19.42
N LYS A 159 2.74 -3.57 19.53
CA LYS A 159 1.72 -3.15 20.50
C LYS A 159 0.60 -2.37 19.83
N ALA A 160 -0.63 -2.61 20.27
CA ALA A 160 -1.74 -1.76 19.91
C ALA A 160 -1.66 -0.43 20.68
N TYR A 161 -2.18 0.63 20.09
CA TYR A 161 -2.47 1.85 20.85
C TYR A 161 -3.51 1.58 21.95
N PRO A 162 -3.47 2.29 23.08
CA PRO A 162 -4.52 2.22 24.09
C PRO A 162 -5.89 2.51 23.48
N ALA A 163 -6.95 1.84 23.95
CA ALA A 163 -8.30 2.01 23.39
C ALA A 163 -8.80 3.47 23.45
N ALA A 164 -8.45 4.22 24.49
CA ALA A 164 -8.78 5.63 24.63
C ALA A 164 -7.97 6.56 23.71
N ALA A 165 -6.94 6.04 23.05
CA ALA A 165 -6.02 6.75 22.17
C ALA A 165 -5.88 5.99 20.83
N ALA A 166 -6.96 5.32 20.41
CA ALA A 166 -6.93 4.39 19.29
C ALA A 166 -6.76 5.09 17.94
N TRP A 167 -7.11 6.37 17.78
CA TRP A 167 -6.95 7.12 16.52
C TRP A 167 -7.01 8.63 16.76
N GLY A 168 -6.63 9.41 15.74
CA GLY A 168 -6.90 10.84 15.68
C GLY A 168 -6.19 11.68 16.75
N PRO A 169 -6.76 12.84 17.14
CA PRO A 169 -6.14 13.74 18.10
C PRO A 169 -5.80 13.07 19.45
N ASP A 170 -6.64 12.15 19.93
CA ASP A 170 -6.42 11.46 21.20
C ASP A 170 -5.14 10.61 21.17
N ARG A 171 -4.87 9.94 20.04
CA ARG A 171 -3.60 9.22 19.82
C ARG A 171 -2.41 10.16 19.90
N ILE A 172 -2.48 11.28 19.18
CA ILE A 172 -1.38 12.24 19.09
C ILE A 172 -1.10 12.88 20.45
N ASN A 173 -2.15 13.24 21.18
CA ASN A 173 -2.03 13.78 22.53
C ASN A 173 -1.37 12.79 23.50
N GLU A 174 -1.71 11.50 23.43
CA GLU A 174 -1.10 10.49 24.29
C GLU A 174 0.38 10.26 23.93
N ILE A 175 0.74 10.28 22.64
CA ILE A 175 2.15 10.23 22.20
C ILE A 175 2.94 11.41 22.78
N ILE A 176 2.43 12.64 22.62
CA ILE A 176 3.09 13.86 23.11
C ILE A 176 3.24 13.81 24.63
N LYS A 177 2.17 13.45 25.35
CA LYS A 177 2.16 13.34 26.81
C LYS A 177 3.20 12.32 27.31
N ALA A 178 3.29 11.16 26.67
CA ALA A 178 4.26 10.12 27.00
C ALA A 178 5.70 10.58 26.75
N SER A 179 5.96 11.27 25.64
CA SER A 179 7.27 11.86 25.34
C SER A 179 7.68 12.93 26.37
N VAL A 180 6.77 13.85 26.72
CA VAL A 180 7.01 14.89 27.75
C VAL A 180 7.31 14.26 29.12
N ALA A 181 6.71 13.11 29.43
CA ALA A 181 6.98 12.36 30.65
C ALA A 181 8.34 11.61 30.63
N GLY A 182 9.09 11.64 29.52
CA GLY A 182 10.34 10.90 29.35
C GLY A 182 10.17 9.40 29.19
N ALA A 183 8.95 8.95 28.88
CA ALA A 183 8.59 7.54 28.74
C ALA A 183 7.78 7.33 27.46
N PRO A 184 8.42 7.37 26.27
CA PRO A 184 7.71 7.22 25.00
C PRO A 184 6.96 5.88 24.95
N LEU A 185 5.79 5.88 24.29
CA LEU A 185 4.90 4.70 24.25
C LEU A 185 5.55 3.47 23.57
N ALA A 186 6.47 3.72 22.63
CA ALA A 186 7.18 2.73 21.85
C ALA A 186 8.45 3.36 21.25
N ASP A 187 9.34 2.55 20.69
CA ASP A 187 10.50 3.05 19.95
C ASP A 187 10.05 3.64 18.60
N ILE A 188 9.12 2.95 17.93
CA ILE A 188 8.54 3.34 16.63
C ILE A 188 7.03 3.44 16.77
N LEU A 189 6.46 4.49 16.17
CA LEU A 189 5.04 4.83 16.26
C LEU A 189 4.43 4.88 14.86
N TRP A 190 3.29 4.20 14.66
CA TRP A 190 2.51 4.29 13.43
C TRP A 190 1.41 5.35 13.53
N THR A 191 1.41 6.28 12.59
CA THR A 191 0.43 7.37 12.49
C THR A 191 0.11 7.67 11.02
N THR A 192 -0.33 8.88 10.72
CA THR A 192 -0.50 9.37 9.35
C THR A 192 0.33 10.62 9.12
N SER A 193 0.69 10.86 7.85
CA SER A 193 1.54 11.97 7.41
C SER A 193 1.07 13.34 7.94
N ASP A 194 -0.25 13.52 8.08
CA ASP A 194 -0.88 14.74 8.58
C ASP A 194 -0.45 15.11 10.02
N TRP A 195 -0.08 14.12 10.83
CA TRP A 195 0.30 14.36 12.23
C TRP A 195 1.80 14.62 12.44
N THR A 196 2.61 14.44 11.40
CA THR A 196 4.08 14.55 11.47
C THR A 196 4.52 15.90 12.02
N ALA A 197 3.94 16.99 11.51
CA ALA A 197 4.30 18.35 11.92
C ALA A 197 3.96 18.62 13.39
N GLN A 198 2.79 18.16 13.86
CA GLN A 198 2.38 18.33 15.25
C GLN A 198 3.31 17.57 16.21
N LEU A 199 3.66 16.32 15.88
CA LEU A 199 4.58 15.50 16.66
C LEU A 199 6.00 16.08 16.69
N ALA A 200 6.50 16.56 15.55
CA ALA A 200 7.81 17.17 15.43
C ALA A 200 7.91 18.49 16.22
N ASN A 201 6.92 19.38 16.08
CA ASN A 201 6.86 20.63 16.85
C ASN A 201 6.76 20.39 18.37
N ALA A 202 6.13 19.29 18.79
CA ALA A 202 6.05 18.87 20.19
C ALA A 202 7.32 18.18 20.70
N ASN A 203 8.36 18.01 19.86
CA ASN A 203 9.56 17.22 20.14
C ASN A 203 9.26 15.77 20.56
N ALA A 204 8.15 15.20 20.09
CA ALA A 204 7.76 13.83 20.39
C ALA A 204 8.46 12.79 19.52
N ILE A 205 9.00 13.23 18.39
CA ILE A 205 9.69 12.40 17.40
C ILE A 205 11.00 13.06 16.95
N VAL A 206 11.93 12.27 16.40
CA VAL A 206 13.24 12.73 15.94
C VAL A 206 13.39 12.60 14.42
N PRO A 207 14.17 13.48 13.78
CA PRO A 207 14.47 13.35 12.36
C PRO A 207 15.42 12.18 12.11
N VAL A 208 15.24 11.50 10.98
CA VAL A 208 15.99 10.30 10.57
C VAL A 208 16.89 10.56 9.37
N ASP A 209 17.10 11.81 8.96
CA ASP A 209 17.94 12.18 7.80
C ASP A 209 19.34 11.54 7.86
N LYS A 210 19.95 11.47 9.06
CA LYS A 210 21.27 10.86 9.29
C LYS A 210 21.36 9.37 8.92
N TYR A 211 20.23 8.69 8.75
CA TYR A 211 20.18 7.27 8.37
C TYR A 211 19.91 7.07 6.87
N LEU A 212 19.52 8.12 6.13
CA LEU A 212 19.10 8.00 4.72
C LEU A 212 20.21 7.58 3.77
N GLU A 213 21.46 7.97 4.02
CA GLU A 213 22.60 7.56 3.17
C GLU A 213 23.13 6.15 3.48
N SER A 214 22.60 5.51 4.52
CA SER A 214 23.01 4.17 4.96
C SER A 214 21.81 3.24 5.03
N THR A 215 21.27 2.99 6.23
CA THR A 215 20.20 2.03 6.44
C THR A 215 18.92 2.38 5.67
N GLY A 216 18.63 3.67 5.49
CA GLY A 216 17.42 4.16 4.81
C GLY A 216 17.57 4.44 3.31
N ALA A 217 18.66 4.02 2.66
CA ALA A 217 18.94 4.33 1.25
C ALA A 217 17.91 3.75 0.25
N ASN A 218 17.14 2.78 0.71
CA ASN A 218 16.01 2.14 0.03
C ASN A 218 14.69 2.93 0.09
N ILE A 219 14.59 3.97 0.94
CA ILE A 219 13.39 4.81 1.03
C ILE A 219 13.41 5.80 -0.14
N THR A 220 12.48 5.61 -1.09
CA THR A 220 12.32 6.44 -2.29
C THR A 220 12.11 7.92 -1.97
N GLU A 221 12.52 8.82 -2.86
CA GLU A 221 12.32 10.27 -2.69
C GLU A 221 10.83 10.64 -2.54
N GLU A 222 9.94 9.94 -3.25
CA GLU A 222 8.49 10.11 -3.19
C GLU A 222 7.94 9.77 -1.80
N ALA A 223 8.38 8.65 -1.22
CA ALA A 223 8.04 8.31 0.16
C ALA A 223 8.62 9.33 1.16
N GLN A 224 9.82 9.87 0.89
CA GLN A 224 10.41 10.89 1.74
C GLN A 224 9.59 12.18 1.77
N GLN A 225 8.99 12.59 0.64
CA GLN A 225 8.16 13.80 0.57
C GLN A 225 6.99 13.78 1.55
N LEU A 226 6.41 12.60 1.82
CA LEU A 226 5.28 12.44 2.75
C LEU A 226 5.63 12.75 4.21
N GLY A 227 6.90 12.56 4.59
CA GLY A 227 7.34 12.65 5.98
C GLY A 227 8.28 13.80 6.28
N ARG A 228 8.45 14.73 5.33
CA ARG A 228 9.29 15.91 5.53
C ARG A 228 8.52 17.02 6.23
N PHE A 229 9.18 17.65 7.18
CA PHE A 229 8.71 18.85 7.87
C PHE A 229 9.91 19.74 8.18
N LYS A 230 9.83 21.04 7.85
CA LYS A 230 10.93 22.02 8.01
C LYS A 230 12.29 21.50 7.47
N SER A 231 12.26 20.93 6.26
CA SER A 231 13.40 20.32 5.56
C SER A 231 14.03 19.08 6.21
N GLN A 232 13.52 18.61 7.34
CA GLN A 232 13.96 17.39 7.98
C GLN A 232 12.98 16.25 7.70
N PHE A 233 13.47 15.02 7.66
CA PHE A 233 12.69 13.82 7.40
C PHE A 233 12.36 13.10 8.71
N TYR A 234 11.09 13.05 9.07
CA TYR A 234 10.61 12.52 10.36
C TYR A 234 9.81 11.23 10.24
N ALA A 235 9.04 11.09 9.16
CA ALA A 235 8.09 10.01 9.00
C ALA A 235 8.39 9.16 7.77
N PHE A 236 8.47 7.85 7.92
CA PHE A 236 8.93 6.92 6.89
C PHE A 236 7.89 5.86 6.59
N SER A 237 7.83 5.43 5.33
CA SER A 237 6.94 4.38 4.84
C SER A 237 7.72 3.40 3.96
N VAL A 238 7.18 2.19 3.79
CA VAL A 238 7.78 1.15 2.94
C VAL A 238 7.49 1.41 1.47
N ASN A 239 6.25 1.77 1.17
CA ASN A 239 5.79 1.94 -0.19
C ASN A 239 5.79 3.41 -0.58
N LYS A 240 6.04 3.64 -1.88
CA LYS A 240 5.71 4.91 -2.52
C LYS A 240 4.21 5.19 -2.38
N PRO A 241 3.81 6.46 -2.26
CA PRO A 241 2.41 6.82 -2.28
C PRO A 241 1.73 6.35 -3.57
N THR A 242 0.46 5.97 -3.46
CA THR A 242 -0.41 5.69 -4.60
C THR A 242 -1.67 6.52 -4.54
N VAL A 243 -2.30 6.71 -5.69
CA VAL A 243 -3.64 7.30 -5.77
C VAL A 243 -4.58 6.52 -4.88
N ASP A 244 -5.22 7.24 -3.96
CA ASP A 244 -6.18 6.69 -3.02
C ASP A 244 -7.61 7.03 -3.42
N VAL A 245 -7.85 8.23 -3.96
CA VAL A 245 -9.20 8.75 -4.23
C VAL A 245 -9.52 8.77 -5.73
N GLY A 246 -10.73 8.37 -6.09
CA GLY A 246 -11.25 8.48 -7.45
C GLY A 246 -12.78 8.41 -7.51
N LEU A 247 -13.33 8.31 -8.72
CA LEU A 247 -14.76 8.20 -8.95
C LEU A 247 -15.14 6.75 -9.22
N TYR A 248 -16.09 6.24 -8.45
CA TYR A 248 -16.59 4.89 -8.56
C TYR A 248 -18.00 4.92 -9.12
N PHE A 249 -18.33 4.03 -10.03
CA PHE A 249 -19.65 4.00 -10.65
C PHE A 249 -20.29 2.62 -10.53
N ASN A 250 -21.61 2.59 -10.41
CA ASN A 250 -22.39 1.36 -10.44
C ASN A 250 -22.45 0.85 -11.90
N ILE A 251 -21.73 -0.24 -12.19
CA ILE A 251 -21.59 -0.80 -13.55
C ILE A 251 -22.95 -1.21 -14.10
N GLU A 252 -23.76 -1.89 -13.30
CA GLU A 252 -25.09 -2.36 -13.69
C GLU A 252 -25.99 -1.18 -14.05
N LEU A 253 -26.00 -0.13 -13.21
CA LEU A 253 -26.82 1.04 -13.47
C LEU A 253 -26.35 1.82 -14.71
N VAL A 254 -25.05 1.94 -14.95
CA VAL A 254 -24.51 2.54 -16.18
C VAL A 254 -24.98 1.78 -17.42
N ASN A 255 -24.93 0.44 -17.37
CA ASN A 255 -25.39 -0.43 -18.46
C ASN A 255 -26.91 -0.33 -18.68
N ASP A 256 -27.70 -0.34 -17.61
CA ASP A 256 -29.17 -0.22 -17.65
C ASP A 256 -29.63 1.13 -18.22
N LEU A 257 -28.86 2.19 -17.96
CA LEU A 257 -29.11 3.52 -18.52
C LEU A 257 -28.73 3.63 -20.02
N GLY A 258 -27.98 2.66 -20.55
CA GLY A 258 -27.50 2.67 -21.93
C GLY A 258 -26.56 3.84 -22.24
N ILE A 259 -25.82 4.31 -21.24
CA ILE A 259 -24.83 5.39 -21.38
C ILE A 259 -23.41 4.81 -21.47
N GLU A 260 -22.48 5.58 -22.03
CA GLU A 260 -21.08 5.16 -22.23
C GLU A 260 -20.39 4.85 -20.89
N ASN A 261 -19.51 3.84 -20.87
CA ASN A 261 -18.68 3.53 -19.69
C ASN A 261 -17.66 4.67 -19.46
N PRO A 262 -17.67 5.33 -18.28
CA PRO A 262 -16.73 6.41 -17.96
C PRO A 262 -15.25 6.02 -18.08
N ALA A 263 -14.89 4.78 -17.72
CA ALA A 263 -13.51 4.30 -17.79
C ALA A 263 -13.04 4.15 -19.26
N GLU A 264 -13.92 3.71 -20.15
CA GLU A 264 -13.62 3.67 -21.60
C GLU A 264 -13.42 5.08 -22.16
N LEU A 265 -14.29 6.03 -21.77
CA LEU A 265 -14.14 7.44 -22.16
C LEU A 265 -12.80 8.02 -21.69
N TYR A 266 -12.38 7.68 -20.47
CA TYR A 266 -11.07 8.07 -19.95
C TYR A 266 -9.92 7.45 -20.73
N ASN A 267 -9.94 6.14 -20.95
CA ASN A 267 -8.89 5.42 -21.68
C ASN A 267 -8.77 5.88 -23.14
N ASN A 268 -9.85 6.39 -23.73
CA ASN A 268 -9.88 6.99 -25.07
C ASN A 268 -9.41 8.47 -25.08
N GLY A 269 -9.11 9.07 -23.93
CA GLY A 269 -8.69 10.47 -23.81
C GLY A 269 -9.82 11.49 -23.95
N GLU A 270 -11.07 11.07 -23.79
CA GLU A 270 -12.26 11.92 -23.97
C GLU A 270 -12.77 12.52 -22.64
N TRP A 271 -12.26 12.07 -21.49
CA TRP A 271 -12.82 12.37 -20.16
C TRP A 271 -12.43 13.75 -19.61
N THR A 272 -12.94 14.80 -20.26
CA THR A 272 -12.81 16.20 -19.83
C THR A 272 -14.03 16.69 -19.05
N TRP A 273 -13.98 17.91 -18.50
CA TRP A 273 -15.12 18.54 -17.83
C TRP A 273 -16.36 18.61 -18.73
N SER A 274 -16.20 19.05 -19.98
CA SER A 274 -17.33 19.10 -20.93
C SER A 274 -17.92 17.71 -21.22
N LYS A 275 -17.07 16.67 -21.36
CA LYS A 275 -17.56 15.30 -21.54
C LYS A 275 -18.24 14.76 -20.28
N PHE A 276 -17.68 15.03 -19.09
CA PHE A 276 -18.26 14.62 -17.82
C PHE A 276 -19.63 15.27 -17.57
N GLU A 277 -19.78 16.56 -17.89
CA GLU A 277 -21.05 17.26 -17.81
C GLU A 277 -22.09 16.68 -18.79
N ALA A 278 -21.70 16.46 -20.05
CA ALA A 278 -22.58 15.86 -21.06
C ALA A 278 -23.00 14.43 -20.70
N TRP A 279 -22.07 13.62 -20.18
CA TRP A 279 -22.34 12.28 -19.68
C TRP A 279 -23.31 12.32 -18.48
N SER A 280 -23.10 13.27 -17.56
CA SER A 280 -23.98 13.45 -16.40
C SER A 280 -25.39 13.88 -16.79
N ASP A 281 -25.53 14.75 -17.79
CA ASP A 281 -26.83 15.15 -18.34
C ASP A 281 -27.55 13.97 -19.00
N ALA A 282 -26.83 13.13 -19.76
CA ALA A 282 -27.37 11.91 -20.35
C ALA A 282 -27.85 10.92 -19.27
N ALA A 283 -27.03 10.69 -18.24
CA ALA A 283 -27.40 9.85 -17.10
C ALA A 283 -28.66 10.38 -16.39
N LYS A 284 -28.73 11.69 -16.13
CA LYS A 284 -29.89 12.33 -15.50
C LYS A 284 -31.16 12.14 -16.33
N ALA A 285 -31.06 12.31 -17.66
CA ALA A 285 -32.19 12.12 -18.56
C ALA A 285 -32.69 10.67 -18.53
N ALA A 286 -31.78 9.69 -18.61
CA ALA A 286 -32.13 8.27 -18.58
C ALA A 286 -32.75 7.84 -17.24
N LEU A 287 -32.25 8.36 -16.10
CA LEU A 287 -32.79 8.08 -14.76
C LEU A 287 -34.27 8.47 -14.58
N THR A 288 -34.79 9.42 -15.37
CA THR A 288 -36.21 9.82 -15.30
C THR A 288 -37.18 8.67 -15.59
N SER A 289 -36.72 7.65 -16.34
CA SER A 289 -37.49 6.45 -16.65
C SER A 289 -37.46 5.38 -15.55
N ILE A 290 -36.51 5.48 -14.60
CA ILE A 290 -36.30 4.49 -13.54
C ILE A 290 -37.01 4.92 -12.25
N GLY A 291 -36.79 6.15 -11.79
CA GLY A 291 -37.48 6.66 -10.61
C GLY A 291 -36.91 7.96 -10.05
N PRO A 292 -37.71 8.74 -9.28
CA PRO A 292 -37.32 10.07 -8.81
C PRO A 292 -36.22 10.05 -7.74
N ASP A 293 -36.03 8.92 -7.06
CA ASP A 293 -35.05 8.75 -5.98
C ASP A 293 -33.61 8.56 -6.50
N TYR A 294 -33.43 8.28 -7.79
CA TYR A 294 -32.10 8.08 -8.36
C TYR A 294 -31.36 9.41 -8.54
N LYS A 295 -30.04 9.38 -8.40
CA LYS A 295 -29.15 10.55 -8.55
C LYS A 295 -27.93 10.18 -9.38
N VAL A 296 -27.38 11.16 -10.09
CA VAL A 296 -26.20 10.92 -10.93
C VAL A 296 -24.95 10.89 -10.06
N LEU A 297 -24.76 11.93 -9.25
CA LEU A 297 -23.55 12.16 -8.48
C LEU A 297 -23.82 12.06 -6.98
N GLY A 298 -23.09 11.20 -6.29
CA GLY A 298 -23.16 11.05 -4.84
C GLY A 298 -21.99 11.68 -4.10
N GLY A 299 -21.97 11.44 -2.79
CA GLY A 299 -20.88 11.86 -1.92
C GLY A 299 -20.84 13.36 -1.64
N VAL A 300 -19.65 13.86 -1.29
CA VAL A 300 -19.45 15.23 -0.84
C VAL A 300 -18.73 16.05 -1.90
N ARG A 301 -19.34 17.18 -2.30
CA ARG A 301 -18.87 18.06 -3.40
C ARG A 301 -17.45 18.59 -3.18
N ALA A 302 -17.07 18.85 -1.93
CA ALA A 302 -15.70 19.24 -1.60
C ALA A 302 -14.64 18.22 -2.05
N VAL A 303 -14.94 16.92 -2.04
CA VAL A 303 -14.01 15.87 -2.49
C VAL A 303 -13.83 15.92 -4.01
N TYR A 304 -14.88 16.26 -4.76
CA TYR A 304 -14.75 16.54 -6.19
C TYR A 304 -13.84 17.75 -6.42
N ALA A 305 -14.06 18.85 -5.70
CA ALA A 305 -13.22 20.03 -5.82
C ALA A 305 -11.75 19.74 -5.47
N GLU A 306 -11.48 19.00 -4.41
CA GLU A 306 -10.12 18.65 -3.96
C GLU A 306 -9.32 17.98 -5.08
N ASN A 307 -9.94 17.03 -5.78
CA ASN A 307 -9.28 16.24 -6.81
C ASN A 307 -9.34 16.89 -8.21
N MET A 308 -10.30 17.77 -8.47
CA MET A 308 -10.42 18.45 -9.77
C MET A 308 -9.63 19.76 -9.87
N ILE A 309 -9.32 20.43 -8.75
CA ILE A 309 -8.53 21.66 -8.75
C ILE A 309 -7.12 21.45 -9.33
N PRO A 310 -6.36 20.40 -8.94
CA PRO A 310 -5.07 20.09 -9.57
C PRO A 310 -5.17 19.79 -11.07
N LEU A 311 -6.26 19.15 -11.49
CA LEU A 311 -6.57 18.84 -12.88
C LEU A 311 -7.13 20.04 -13.69
N ASN A 312 -7.11 21.23 -13.08
CA ASN A 312 -7.26 22.53 -13.74
C ASN A 312 -6.01 23.42 -13.56
N GLY A 313 -4.88 22.84 -13.14
CA GLY A 313 -3.62 23.58 -12.91
C GLY A 313 -3.56 24.36 -11.60
N GLY A 314 -4.45 24.06 -10.65
CA GLY A 314 -4.46 24.66 -9.33
C GLY A 314 -3.76 23.82 -8.24
N SER A 315 -3.70 24.37 -7.04
CA SER A 315 -3.39 23.69 -5.77
C SER A 315 -4.23 24.28 -4.63
N LEU A 316 -4.42 23.55 -3.53
CA LEU A 316 -5.07 24.09 -2.33
C LEU A 316 -4.06 24.81 -1.45
N ILE A 317 -3.01 24.10 -1.06
CA ILE A 317 -1.86 24.62 -0.33
C ILE A 317 -0.63 24.48 -1.20
N ASN A 318 0.11 25.57 -1.39
CA ASN A 318 1.37 25.57 -2.12
C ASN A 318 2.52 25.82 -1.15
N ALA A 319 3.15 24.74 -0.69
CA ALA A 319 4.26 24.80 0.26
C ALA A 319 5.48 25.55 -0.28
N LEU A 320 5.78 25.40 -1.58
CA LEU A 320 6.94 26.02 -2.23
C LEU A 320 6.84 27.55 -2.23
N SER A 321 5.65 28.10 -2.45
CA SER A 321 5.40 29.55 -2.45
C SER A 321 4.88 30.09 -1.12
N GLY A 322 4.58 29.22 -0.15
CA GLY A 322 3.96 29.59 1.12
C GLY A 322 2.56 30.17 0.97
N ARG A 323 1.78 29.72 -0.03
CA ARG A 323 0.47 30.29 -0.35
C ARG A 323 -0.69 29.34 -0.07
N VAL A 324 -1.76 29.88 0.52
CA VAL A 324 -3.08 29.28 0.55
C VAL A 324 -3.83 29.72 -0.70
N ALA A 325 -4.01 28.81 -1.65
CA ALA A 325 -4.45 29.10 -3.01
C ALA A 325 -5.93 28.79 -3.27
N PHE A 326 -6.74 28.83 -2.22
CA PHE A 326 -8.16 28.46 -2.23
C PHE A 326 -9.03 29.23 -3.23
N HIS A 327 -8.60 30.41 -3.65
CA HIS A 327 -9.34 31.31 -4.54
C HIS A 327 -8.49 31.77 -5.73
N GLN A 328 -7.45 31.01 -6.09
CA GLN A 328 -6.79 31.17 -7.39
C GLN A 328 -7.78 30.88 -8.53
N THR A 329 -7.51 31.36 -9.74
CA THR A 329 -8.39 31.20 -10.91
C THR A 329 -8.83 29.75 -11.11
N ALA A 330 -7.88 28.81 -11.16
CA ALA A 330 -8.16 27.39 -11.34
C ALA A 330 -9.13 26.81 -10.27
N ALA A 331 -9.01 27.27 -9.02
CA ALA A 331 -9.89 26.85 -7.94
C ALA A 331 -11.30 27.43 -8.10
N LEU A 332 -11.40 28.74 -8.37
CA LEU A 332 -12.68 29.43 -8.59
C LEU A 332 -13.47 28.85 -9.77
N GLU A 333 -12.78 28.54 -10.87
CA GLU A 333 -13.37 27.88 -12.03
C GLU A 333 -13.88 26.48 -11.69
N THR A 334 -13.13 25.71 -10.90
CA THR A 334 -13.55 24.37 -10.46
C THR A 334 -14.82 24.43 -9.60
N TYR A 335 -14.89 25.35 -8.62
CA TYR A 335 -16.11 25.52 -7.82
C TYR A 335 -17.29 25.98 -8.68
N SER A 336 -17.05 26.86 -9.66
CA SER A 336 -18.08 27.34 -10.59
C SER A 336 -18.63 26.21 -11.47
N PHE A 337 -17.76 25.36 -12.00
CA PHE A 337 -18.15 24.17 -12.74
C PHE A 337 -19.01 23.23 -11.90
N LEU A 338 -18.56 22.91 -10.68
CA LEU A 338 -19.31 22.06 -9.74
C LEU A 338 -20.63 22.70 -9.29
N HIS A 339 -20.68 24.04 -9.17
CA HIS A 339 -21.91 24.78 -8.90
C HIS A 339 -22.91 24.63 -10.05
N GLY A 340 -22.44 24.65 -11.30
CA GLY A 340 -23.24 24.34 -12.48
C GLY A 340 -23.90 22.96 -12.39
N LEU A 341 -23.12 21.92 -12.07
CA LEU A 341 -23.64 20.56 -11.89
C LEU A 341 -24.63 20.47 -10.71
N TYR A 342 -24.38 21.21 -9.62
CA TYR A 342 -25.27 21.32 -8.47
C TYR A 342 -26.62 21.98 -8.82
N ASN A 343 -26.61 23.10 -9.55
CA ASN A 343 -27.83 23.77 -9.99
C ASN A 343 -28.65 22.93 -10.97
N LYS A 344 -27.98 22.07 -11.76
CA LYS A 344 -28.64 21.05 -12.56
C LYS A 344 -29.25 19.93 -11.71
N GLY A 345 -29.07 19.90 -10.39
CA GLY A 345 -29.63 18.86 -9.52
C GLY A 345 -29.05 17.47 -9.80
N LEU A 346 -27.80 17.40 -10.25
CA LEU A 346 -27.10 16.13 -10.51
C LEU A 346 -26.66 15.44 -9.21
N PHE A 347 -26.33 16.23 -8.19
CA PHE A 347 -25.89 15.74 -6.88
C PHE A 347 -27.07 15.25 -6.02
N GLU A 348 -26.77 14.27 -5.17
CA GLU A 348 -27.60 13.96 -4.00
C GLU A 348 -27.78 15.17 -3.08
N GLY A 349 -28.97 15.32 -2.49
CA GLY A 349 -29.24 16.38 -1.53
C GLY A 349 -28.54 16.20 -0.18
N SER A 350 -28.27 14.95 0.22
CA SER A 350 -27.65 14.58 1.50
C SER A 350 -26.56 13.52 1.32
N GLY A 351 -25.70 13.71 0.32
CA GLY A 351 -24.57 12.83 0.05
C GLY A 351 -23.58 12.81 1.22
N THR A 352 -22.99 11.65 1.49
CA THR A 352 -21.98 11.43 2.54
C THR A 352 -20.78 10.73 1.92
N TYR A 353 -19.56 10.98 2.43
CA TYR A 353 -18.34 10.47 1.79
C TYR A 353 -18.09 8.99 2.12
N ASP A 354 -17.83 8.67 3.38
CA ASP A 354 -17.36 7.36 3.85
C ASP A 354 -18.17 6.14 3.36
N SER A 355 -19.22 5.73 4.08
CA SER A 355 -20.05 4.58 3.71
C SER A 355 -20.99 4.89 2.53
N GLY A 356 -20.94 6.11 2.01
CA GLY A 356 -21.97 6.68 1.16
C GLY A 356 -23.33 6.84 1.85
N SER A 357 -24.25 7.47 1.13
CA SER A 357 -25.63 7.72 1.57
C SER A 357 -26.47 6.43 1.52
N PRO A 358 -27.69 6.42 2.10
CA PRO A 358 -28.64 5.32 1.87
C PRO A 358 -28.98 5.10 0.39
N LEU A 359 -28.95 6.15 -0.45
CA LEU A 359 -29.17 5.99 -1.89
C LEU A 359 -27.98 5.31 -2.56
N TRP A 360 -26.74 5.66 -2.20
CA TRP A 360 -25.55 4.95 -2.67
C TRP A 360 -25.57 3.48 -2.26
N GLN A 361 -25.82 3.20 -0.98
CA GLN A 361 -25.85 1.82 -0.47
C GLN A 361 -26.94 0.96 -1.10
N SER A 362 -28.03 1.57 -1.58
CA SER A 362 -29.12 0.88 -2.28
C SER A 362 -28.96 0.86 -3.81
N GLY A 363 -27.81 1.28 -4.34
CA GLY A 363 -27.52 1.26 -5.78
C GLY A 363 -28.25 2.34 -6.59
N LYS A 364 -28.81 3.37 -5.94
CA LYS A 364 -29.60 4.44 -6.58
C LYS A 364 -28.78 5.66 -7.01
N VAL A 365 -27.46 5.57 -6.92
CA VAL A 365 -26.52 6.64 -7.29
C VAL A 365 -25.58 6.10 -8.35
N VAL A 366 -25.45 6.80 -9.48
CA VAL A 366 -24.65 6.31 -10.63
C VAL A 366 -23.16 6.37 -10.32
N MET A 367 -22.66 7.48 -9.79
CA MET A 367 -21.24 7.72 -9.55
C MET A 367 -20.98 8.38 -8.19
N HIS A 368 -19.92 7.99 -7.48
CA HIS A 368 -19.60 8.42 -6.13
C HIS A 368 -18.08 8.55 -5.92
N PRO A 369 -17.58 9.60 -5.26
CA PRO A 369 -16.17 9.72 -4.92
C PRO A 369 -15.81 8.74 -3.79
N GLY A 370 -14.65 8.09 -3.85
CA GLY A 370 -14.28 7.14 -2.81
C GLY A 370 -12.79 6.94 -2.68
N SER A 371 -12.42 6.33 -1.57
CA SER A 371 -11.06 5.87 -1.32
C SER A 371 -10.92 4.38 -1.66
N PHE A 372 -9.77 3.97 -2.18
CA PHE A 372 -9.52 2.60 -2.65
C PHE A 372 -9.73 1.55 -1.58
N TRP A 373 -9.45 1.87 -0.32
CA TRP A 373 -9.65 0.92 0.78
C TRP A 373 -11.13 0.67 1.09
N PHE A 374 -12.06 1.54 0.66
CA PHE A 374 -13.50 1.35 0.88
C PHE A 374 -14.00 0.03 0.27
N LEU A 375 -13.42 -0.38 -0.87
CA LEU A 375 -13.78 -1.60 -1.60
C LEU A 375 -13.65 -2.88 -0.75
N ASN A 376 -12.77 -2.89 0.25
CA ASN A 376 -12.49 -4.07 1.06
C ASN A 376 -12.91 -3.94 2.53
N ALA A 377 -13.49 -2.79 2.92
CA ALA A 377 -13.94 -2.58 4.30
C ALA A 377 -15.43 -2.94 4.46
N GLU A 378 -15.73 -3.81 5.45
CA GLU A 378 -17.09 -4.32 5.74
C GLU A 378 -18.08 -3.21 6.11
N ASN A 379 -17.58 -2.18 6.81
CA ASN A 379 -18.34 -1.00 7.18
C ASN A 379 -18.29 0.11 6.11
N ARG A 380 -17.80 -0.21 4.90
CA ARG A 380 -17.76 0.67 3.73
C ARG A 380 -18.43 -0.04 2.55
N TRP A 381 -17.70 -0.43 1.50
CA TRP A 381 -18.26 -0.83 0.21
C TRP A 381 -18.10 -2.32 -0.11
N LYS A 382 -17.43 -3.10 0.75
CA LYS A 382 -17.23 -4.55 0.54
C LYS A 382 -18.54 -5.32 0.33
N ASN A 383 -19.63 -4.86 0.94
CA ASN A 383 -20.93 -5.54 0.95
C ASN A 383 -21.98 -4.84 0.07
N LEU A 384 -21.59 -3.97 -0.87
CA LEU A 384 -22.54 -3.41 -1.84
C LEU A 384 -23.12 -4.54 -2.70
N ALA A 385 -24.39 -4.40 -3.07
CA ALA A 385 -25.13 -5.40 -3.82
C ALA A 385 -24.99 -5.25 -5.35
N PHE A 386 -24.01 -4.47 -5.80
CA PHE A 386 -23.76 -4.15 -7.21
C PHE A 386 -22.26 -4.02 -7.44
N ASP A 387 -21.84 -4.31 -8.67
CA ASP A 387 -20.45 -4.20 -9.07
C ASP A 387 -20.03 -2.74 -9.28
N LEU A 388 -18.83 -2.41 -8.79
CA LEU A 388 -18.22 -1.09 -8.93
C LEU A 388 -17.23 -1.06 -10.10
N GLY A 389 -17.31 -0.01 -10.89
CA GLY A 389 -16.26 0.45 -11.79
C GLY A 389 -15.52 1.65 -11.19
N PHE A 390 -14.41 2.03 -11.82
CA PHE A 390 -13.55 3.14 -11.43
C PHE A 390 -13.21 4.01 -12.64
N VAL A 391 -13.23 5.33 -12.44
CA VAL A 391 -12.69 6.29 -13.38
C VAL A 391 -11.94 7.39 -12.61
N PRO A 392 -10.80 7.87 -13.15
CA PRO A 392 -10.15 9.09 -12.66
C PRO A 392 -11.08 10.32 -12.70
N TYR A 393 -10.73 11.35 -11.93
CA TYR A 393 -11.43 12.63 -12.04
C TYR A 393 -11.19 13.26 -13.42
N PRO A 394 -12.19 13.92 -14.02
CA PRO A 394 -12.00 14.56 -15.32
C PRO A 394 -11.14 15.81 -15.19
N SER A 395 -10.27 16.04 -16.18
CA SER A 395 -9.48 17.27 -16.29
C SER A 395 -10.26 18.39 -16.99
N SER A 396 -9.90 19.64 -16.73
CA SER A 396 -10.53 20.74 -17.47
C SER A 396 -10.20 20.65 -18.95
N ASP A 397 -11.09 21.15 -19.81
CA ASP A 397 -10.91 21.10 -21.26
C ASP A 397 -9.63 21.83 -21.74
N THR A 398 -9.09 22.72 -20.91
CA THR A 398 -7.88 23.51 -21.20
C THR A 398 -6.63 23.01 -20.46
N TYR A 399 -6.75 22.00 -19.59
CA TYR A 399 -5.61 21.49 -18.85
C TYR A 399 -4.69 20.66 -19.75
N THR A 400 -3.41 21.00 -19.75
CA THR A 400 -2.37 20.34 -20.56
C THR A 400 -1.26 19.71 -19.72
N GLY A 401 -1.41 19.76 -18.38
CA GLY A 401 -0.48 19.12 -17.47
C GLY A 401 -0.72 17.61 -17.36
N ASN A 402 0.17 16.94 -16.63
CA ASN A 402 0.00 15.52 -16.33
C ASN A 402 -1.11 15.31 -15.30
N TYR A 403 -1.76 14.14 -15.35
CA TYR A 403 -2.69 13.76 -14.29
C TYR A 403 -1.99 13.80 -12.92
N VAL A 404 -2.72 14.25 -11.90
CA VAL A 404 -2.24 14.37 -10.53
C VAL A 404 -3.41 14.19 -9.57
N SER A 405 -3.22 13.34 -8.55
CA SER A 405 -4.16 13.12 -7.46
C SER A 405 -3.57 13.64 -6.15
N PRO A 406 -4.27 14.53 -5.42
CA PRO A 406 -3.85 14.89 -4.07
C PRO A 406 -3.94 13.67 -3.15
N ILE A 407 -2.97 13.56 -2.24
CA ILE A 407 -2.95 12.58 -1.17
C ILE A 407 -2.61 13.26 0.15
N GLY A 408 -3.22 12.78 1.22
CA GLY A 408 -2.99 13.24 2.58
C GLY A 408 -3.40 12.14 3.55
N GLY A 409 -2.97 12.23 4.81
CA GLY A 409 -3.27 11.22 5.82
C GLY A 409 -2.68 9.84 5.49
N VAL A 410 -1.56 9.77 4.77
CA VAL A 410 -0.92 8.49 4.38
C VAL A 410 -0.32 7.81 5.60
N ALA A 411 -0.48 6.50 5.71
CA ALA A 411 0.10 5.70 6.79
C ALA A 411 1.63 5.78 6.79
N VAL A 412 2.20 6.19 7.93
CA VAL A 412 3.65 6.37 8.12
C VAL A 412 4.09 5.90 9.50
N TYR A 413 5.38 5.63 9.64
CA TYR A 413 6.04 5.37 10.91
C TYR A 413 6.94 6.54 11.30
N THR A 414 7.09 6.78 12.60
CA THR A 414 7.99 7.80 13.14
C THR A 414 8.83 7.22 14.26
N LEU A 415 10.02 7.79 14.49
CA LEU A 415 10.91 7.38 15.57
C LEU A 415 10.73 8.27 16.80
N SER A 416 10.48 7.67 17.96
CA SER A 416 10.22 8.42 19.19
C SER A 416 11.44 9.21 19.67
N SER A 417 11.19 10.37 20.27
CA SER A 417 12.22 11.10 21.01
C SER A 417 12.50 10.47 22.38
N GLY A 418 13.59 10.91 23.03
CA GLY A 418 13.98 10.43 24.36
C GLY A 418 14.72 9.09 24.39
N LEU A 419 14.91 8.43 23.25
CA LEU A 419 15.75 7.24 23.12
C LEU A 419 17.24 7.62 23.21
N THR A 420 18.08 6.68 23.65
CA THR A 420 19.54 6.87 23.51
C THR A 420 19.93 6.84 22.04
N PRO A 421 21.01 7.51 21.61
CA PRO A 421 21.43 7.49 20.20
C PRO A 421 21.64 6.08 19.63
N ALA A 422 22.16 5.14 20.45
CA ALA A 422 22.34 3.76 20.05
C ALA A 422 21.00 3.03 19.87
N LYS A 423 20.04 3.27 20.78
CA LYS A 423 18.70 2.67 20.71
C LYS A 423 17.90 3.20 19.53
N GLU A 424 18.03 4.50 19.26
CA GLU A 424 17.42 5.18 18.12
C GLU A 424 17.90 4.58 16.79
N ALA A 425 19.22 4.48 16.60
CA ALA A 425 19.81 3.88 15.40
C ALA A 425 19.40 2.41 15.22
N LEU A 426 19.41 1.63 16.31
CA LEU A 426 18.99 0.23 16.30
C LEU A 426 17.51 0.07 15.94
N ALA A 427 16.62 0.90 16.49
CA ALA A 427 15.19 0.84 16.19
C ALA A 427 14.91 1.14 14.72
N PHE A 428 15.50 2.21 14.17
CA PHE A 428 15.36 2.52 12.74
C PHE A 428 15.91 1.40 11.85
N GLN A 429 17.08 0.84 12.20
CA GLN A 429 17.67 -0.29 11.48
C GLN A 429 16.76 -1.52 11.48
N VAL A 430 16.26 -1.91 12.66
CA VAL A 430 15.38 -3.06 12.79
C VAL A 430 14.09 -2.85 12.01
N TRP A 431 13.45 -1.68 12.13
CA TRP A 431 12.26 -1.37 11.34
C TRP A 431 12.53 -1.51 9.85
N ASN A 432 13.64 -0.97 9.35
CA ASN A 432 13.94 -0.99 7.92
C ASN A 432 14.26 -2.40 7.40
N GLU A 433 15.06 -3.16 8.16
CA GLU A 433 15.53 -4.48 7.75
C GLU A 433 14.45 -5.56 7.83
N ILE A 434 13.36 -5.39 8.60
CA ILE A 434 12.25 -6.35 8.62
C ILE A 434 11.22 -6.13 7.49
N GLN A 435 11.32 -5.04 6.70
CA GLN A 435 10.36 -4.77 5.63
C GLN A 435 10.62 -5.60 4.38
N MET A 436 9.54 -5.91 3.67
CA MET A 436 9.60 -6.50 2.33
C MET A 436 9.66 -5.36 1.29
N TRP A 437 10.86 -4.84 1.07
CA TRP A 437 11.13 -3.83 0.04
C TRP A 437 10.91 -4.42 -1.35
N LYS A 438 10.26 -3.63 -2.21
CA LYS A 438 9.85 -4.03 -3.56
C LYS A 438 10.46 -3.09 -4.58
N THR A 439 10.82 -3.67 -5.72
CA THR A 439 11.09 -2.89 -6.93
C THR A 439 9.80 -2.26 -7.46
N ASP A 440 9.91 -1.26 -8.33
CA ASP A 440 8.76 -0.63 -8.97
C ASP A 440 7.90 -1.63 -9.74
N THR A 441 8.54 -2.61 -10.40
CA THR A 441 7.85 -3.68 -11.13
C THR A 441 7.06 -4.58 -10.18
N GLU A 442 7.68 -5.09 -9.12
CA GLU A 442 6.99 -5.94 -8.13
C GLU A 442 5.82 -5.20 -7.46
N PHE A 443 6.02 -3.91 -7.15
CA PHE A 443 4.96 -3.08 -6.60
C PHE A 443 3.79 -2.91 -7.59
N SER A 444 4.08 -2.64 -8.86
CA SER A 444 3.06 -2.51 -9.90
C SER A 444 2.30 -3.82 -10.15
N ASP A 445 3.01 -4.95 -10.20
CA ASP A 445 2.41 -6.27 -10.42
C ASP A 445 1.48 -6.66 -9.27
N GLU A 446 1.91 -6.40 -8.03
CA GLU A 446 1.10 -6.64 -6.83
C GLU A 446 -0.11 -5.71 -6.75
N PHE A 447 0.04 -4.46 -7.18
CA PHE A 447 -1.07 -3.52 -7.27
C PHE A 447 -2.07 -3.96 -8.35
N TYR A 448 -1.60 -4.38 -9.54
CA TYR A 448 -2.45 -4.94 -10.58
C TYR A 448 -3.22 -6.18 -10.10
N ALA A 449 -2.54 -7.13 -9.45
CA ALA A 449 -3.20 -8.29 -8.86
C ALA A 449 -4.28 -7.89 -7.83
N THR A 450 -4.05 -6.80 -7.10
CA THR A 450 -5.03 -6.24 -6.16
C THR A 450 -6.23 -5.63 -6.90
N LEU A 451 -6.02 -4.95 -8.03
CA LEU A 451 -7.11 -4.38 -8.84
C LEU A 451 -7.97 -5.47 -9.49
N VAL A 452 -7.36 -6.53 -10.05
CA VAL A 452 -8.08 -7.66 -10.66
C VAL A 452 -8.97 -8.40 -9.65
N GLN A 453 -8.61 -8.38 -8.35
CA GLN A 453 -9.46 -8.93 -7.29
C GLN A 453 -10.63 -8.03 -6.90
N ARG A 454 -10.58 -6.74 -7.24
CA ARG A 454 -11.53 -5.73 -6.78
C ARG A 454 -12.47 -5.22 -7.87
N PHE A 455 -12.07 -5.35 -9.13
CA PHE A 455 -12.82 -4.86 -10.28
C PHE A 455 -13.04 -5.98 -11.28
N ASN A 456 -14.28 -6.08 -11.77
CA ASN A 456 -14.67 -6.95 -12.88
C ASN A 456 -14.62 -6.23 -14.24
N ASP A 457 -14.31 -4.93 -14.26
CA ASP A 457 -14.26 -4.08 -15.45
C ASP A 457 -12.81 -3.79 -15.87
N GLU A 458 -12.39 -4.32 -17.03
CA GLU A 458 -11.02 -4.18 -17.55
C GLU A 458 -10.69 -2.71 -17.82
N ALA A 459 -11.65 -1.92 -18.33
CA ALA A 459 -11.45 -0.49 -18.57
C ALA A 459 -11.13 0.27 -17.27
N SER A 460 -11.82 -0.05 -16.17
CA SER A 460 -11.55 0.50 -14.84
C SER A 460 -10.16 0.15 -14.33
N ILE A 461 -9.70 -1.09 -14.55
CA ILE A 461 -8.36 -1.53 -14.15
C ILE A 461 -7.29 -0.75 -14.91
N ASP A 462 -7.43 -0.64 -16.23
CA ASP A 462 -6.52 0.13 -17.09
C ASP A 462 -6.48 1.61 -16.68
N ALA A 463 -7.66 2.21 -16.44
CA ALA A 463 -7.79 3.59 -16.02
C ALA A 463 -7.07 3.84 -14.67
N TYR A 464 -7.25 2.95 -13.69
CA TYR A 464 -6.56 3.07 -12.40
C TYR A 464 -5.05 2.90 -12.55
N LEU A 465 -4.59 1.85 -13.24
CA LEU A 465 -3.17 1.60 -13.45
C LEU A 465 -2.47 2.75 -14.18
N SER A 466 -3.16 3.49 -15.05
CA SER A 466 -2.56 4.63 -15.74
C SER A 466 -2.19 5.80 -14.81
N ILE A 467 -2.84 5.89 -13.64
CA ILE A 467 -2.65 6.99 -12.69
C ILE A 467 -2.11 6.58 -11.33
N PHE A 468 -1.95 5.29 -11.02
CA PHE A 468 -1.73 4.83 -9.63
C PHE A 468 -0.54 5.48 -8.91
N ASP A 469 0.49 5.91 -9.63
CA ASP A 469 1.70 6.58 -9.11
C ASP A 469 1.67 8.12 -9.26
N LYS A 470 0.58 8.68 -9.78
CA LYS A 470 0.41 10.11 -10.10
C LYS A 470 -0.09 10.90 -8.90
N THR A 471 0.64 10.86 -7.81
CA THR A 471 0.25 11.52 -6.54
C THR A 471 0.93 12.88 -6.35
N THR A 472 0.25 13.79 -5.65
CA THR A 472 0.85 15.01 -5.07
C THR A 472 0.48 15.10 -3.59
N LEU A 473 1.39 15.57 -2.75
CA LEU A 473 1.08 15.81 -1.34
C LEU A 473 0.11 16.99 -1.21
N ASP A 474 -1.01 16.77 -0.52
CA ASP A 474 -1.88 17.83 -0.02
C ASP A 474 -1.60 18.07 1.47
N LEU A 475 -1.41 19.34 1.81
CA LEU A 475 -1.13 19.77 3.18
C LEU A 475 -2.35 20.27 3.93
N THR A 476 -3.54 20.34 3.32
CA THR A 476 -4.72 20.87 4.02
C THR A 476 -4.98 20.19 5.36
N GLY A 477 -4.79 18.87 5.45
CA GLY A 477 -4.89 18.08 6.68
C GLY A 477 -3.67 18.19 7.62
N ALA A 478 -2.49 18.46 7.07
CA ALA A 478 -1.24 18.55 7.81
C ALA A 478 -1.05 19.88 8.57
N LEU A 479 -1.88 20.89 8.29
CA LEU A 479 -1.83 22.20 8.94
C LEU A 479 -2.54 22.24 10.32
N GLY A 480 -3.01 21.10 10.83
CA GLY A 480 -3.66 21.02 12.15
C GLY A 480 -5.10 21.57 12.17
N ILE A 481 -5.66 21.95 11.02
CA ILE A 481 -7.05 22.34 10.86
C ILE A 481 -7.81 21.15 10.30
N SER A 482 -8.72 20.57 11.08
CA SER A 482 -9.56 19.48 10.59
C SER A 482 -10.38 19.93 9.38
N ARG A 483 -10.29 19.17 8.28
CA ARG A 483 -11.06 19.43 7.05
C ARG A 483 -12.58 19.45 7.30
N PHE A 484 -13.04 18.75 8.32
CA PHE A 484 -14.46 18.64 8.71
C PHE A 484 -14.89 19.64 9.79
N ALA A 485 -13.97 20.47 10.31
CA ALA A 485 -14.33 21.51 11.27
C ALA A 485 -15.23 22.58 10.64
N ALA A 486 -15.90 23.38 11.46
CA ALA A 486 -16.75 24.47 10.99
C ALA A 486 -15.98 25.51 10.13
N ASN A 487 -14.70 25.72 10.43
CA ASN A 487 -13.77 26.54 9.66
C ASN A 487 -12.86 25.71 8.72
N GLY A 488 -13.17 24.43 8.54
CA GLY A 488 -12.42 23.52 7.68
C GLY A 488 -12.75 23.71 6.20
N TRP A 489 -11.78 23.40 5.34
CA TRP A 489 -11.89 23.60 3.90
C TRP A 489 -13.08 22.85 3.26
N TYR A 490 -13.43 21.62 3.72
CA TYR A 490 -14.59 20.91 3.14
C TYR A 490 -15.90 21.64 3.40
N GLY A 491 -16.09 22.21 4.59
CA GLY A 491 -17.29 22.98 4.93
C GLY A 491 -17.44 24.18 3.99
N ALA A 492 -16.38 24.97 3.86
CA ALA A 492 -16.36 26.15 2.99
C ALA A 492 -16.53 25.78 1.51
N ALA A 493 -15.88 24.73 1.02
CA ALA A 493 -16.00 24.30 -0.38
C ALA A 493 -17.41 23.81 -0.73
N ASN A 494 -18.06 23.09 0.19
CA ASN A 494 -19.45 22.69 0.01
C ASN A 494 -20.40 23.90 -0.03
N LEU A 495 -20.19 24.91 0.81
CA LEU A 495 -20.98 26.15 0.80
C LEU A 495 -20.71 26.97 -0.46
N ALA A 496 -19.44 27.09 -0.88
CA ALA A 496 -19.03 27.76 -2.10
C ALA A 496 -19.79 27.22 -3.32
N ILE A 497 -19.83 25.89 -3.45
CA ILE A 497 -20.52 25.19 -4.54
C ILE A 497 -22.05 25.29 -4.39
N ALA A 498 -22.59 25.23 -3.16
CA ALA A 498 -24.03 25.34 -2.96
C ALA A 498 -24.58 26.74 -3.27
N ASN A 499 -23.86 27.77 -2.82
CA ASN A 499 -24.30 29.16 -2.85
C ASN A 499 -23.90 29.88 -4.14
N GLY A 500 -22.94 29.32 -4.90
CA GLY A 500 -22.34 30.00 -6.06
C GLY A 500 -21.42 31.16 -5.67
N ASP A 501 -20.97 31.21 -4.41
CA ASP A 501 -20.08 32.26 -3.87
C ASP A 501 -18.76 31.66 -3.38
N ALA A 502 -17.93 31.19 -4.32
CA ALA A 502 -16.66 30.57 -3.96
C ALA A 502 -15.68 31.54 -3.31
N ARG A 503 -15.61 32.79 -3.79
CA ARG A 503 -14.67 33.77 -3.24
C ARG A 503 -15.03 34.15 -1.81
N GLY A 504 -16.30 34.48 -1.55
CA GLY A 504 -16.77 34.86 -0.22
C GLY A 504 -16.60 33.74 0.80
N GLU A 505 -16.90 32.49 0.44
CA GLU A 505 -16.72 31.36 1.35
C GLU A 505 -15.24 31.04 1.62
N MET A 506 -14.36 31.11 0.62
CA MET A 506 -12.93 30.86 0.80
C MET A 506 -12.25 31.98 1.61
N ASP A 507 -12.63 33.24 1.42
CA ASP A 507 -12.07 34.38 2.16
C ASP A 507 -12.33 34.30 3.67
N LYS A 508 -13.40 33.63 4.11
CA LYS A 508 -13.71 33.43 5.53
C LYS A 508 -12.71 32.53 6.25
N ILE A 509 -12.16 31.52 5.55
CA ILE A 509 -11.27 30.52 6.14
C ILE A 509 -9.80 30.75 5.83
N ARG A 510 -9.49 31.45 4.73
CA ARG A 510 -8.11 31.64 4.23
C ARG A 510 -7.14 32.16 5.30
N PRO A 511 -7.46 33.20 6.12
CA PRO A 511 -6.51 33.73 7.10
C PRO A 511 -6.03 32.68 8.11
N ALA A 512 -6.93 31.80 8.59
CA ALA A 512 -6.55 30.75 9.54
C ALA A 512 -5.59 29.73 8.91
N TYR A 513 -5.78 29.42 7.62
CA TYR A 513 -4.87 28.54 6.88
C TYR A 513 -3.54 29.24 6.55
N GLU A 514 -3.53 30.56 6.32
CA GLU A 514 -2.31 31.34 6.09
C GLU A 514 -1.44 31.35 7.34
N ASP A 515 -2.04 31.59 8.52
CA ASP A 515 -1.36 31.53 9.81
C ASP A 515 -0.82 30.11 10.10
N ALA A 516 -1.63 29.08 9.84
CA ALA A 516 -1.22 27.70 10.04
C ALA A 516 -0.08 27.29 9.09
N LEU A 517 -0.12 27.73 7.83
CA LEU A 517 0.94 27.48 6.84
C LEU A 517 2.23 28.20 7.21
N ALA A 518 2.16 29.46 7.66
CA ALA A 518 3.34 30.17 8.15
C ALA A 518 4.00 29.43 9.33
N SER A 519 3.19 28.98 10.30
CA SER A 519 3.67 28.16 11.42
C SER A 519 4.31 26.84 10.97
N TYR A 520 3.67 26.15 10.01
CA TYR A 520 4.17 24.92 9.42
C TYR A 520 5.53 25.13 8.74
N LEU A 521 5.68 26.20 7.96
CA LEU A 521 6.92 26.54 7.27
C LEU A 521 8.00 27.16 8.17
N GLY A 522 7.65 27.56 9.40
CA GLY A 522 8.55 28.23 10.33
C GLY A 522 8.85 29.69 9.97
N GLN A 523 7.86 30.39 9.39
CA GLN A 523 7.95 31.79 8.97
C GLN A 523 7.39 32.76 10.02
#